data_AF-A0A7C5XPJ7-F1
#
_entry.id   AF-A0A7C5XPJ7-F1
#
_cell.length_a   1.000
_cell.length_b   1.000
_cell.length_c   1.000
_cell.angle_alpha   90.00
_cell.angle_beta   90.00
_cell.angle_gamma   90.00
#
_symmetry.space_group_name_H-M   'P 1'
#
loop_
_entity.id
_entity.type
_entity.pdbx_description
1 polymer ?
#
loop_
_entity_poly.entity_id
_entity_poly.type
_entity_poly.pdbx_seq_one_letter_code
_entity_poly.pdbx_strand_id
1 'polypeptide(L)' 'MNELTISLKVAKALAEHVPEDCREILLKATEKFARDAMALGLDKALAKWYGIEDDTDVLIETESP' A
#
# COMPACT_ATOMS: atom_id res chain seq x y z
N MET A 1 14.54 11.48 -1.23
CA MET A 1 13.25 11.40 -0.54
C MET A 1 12.89 9.93 -0.43
N ASN A 2 12.66 9.40 0.78
CA ASN A 2 12.39 7.97 1.02
C ASN A 2 11.03 7.57 0.42
N GLU A 3 10.95 6.43 -0.26
CA GLU A 3 9.73 5.89 -0.88
C GLU A 3 8.57 5.76 0.11
N LEU A 4 8.85 5.34 1.36
CA LEU A 4 7.83 5.31 2.43
C LEU A 4 7.25 6.72 2.66
N THR A 5 8.08 7.75 2.66
CA THR A 5 7.62 9.14 2.81
C THR A 5 6.74 9.57 1.65
N ILE A 6 7.02 9.11 0.42
CA ILE A 6 6.19 9.41 -0.75
C ILE A 6 4.83 8.73 -0.60
N SER A 7 4.80 7.43 -0.30
CA SER A 7 3.55 6.67 -0.14
C SER A 7 2.63 7.27 0.94
N LEU A 8 3.20 7.68 2.08
CA LEU A 8 2.44 8.33 3.15
C LEU A 8 1.91 9.71 2.76
N LYS A 9 2.65 10.47 1.95
CA LYS A 9 2.19 11.77 1.43
C LYS A 9 1.06 11.60 0.42
N VAL A 10 1.15 10.61 -0.47
CA VAL A 10 0.09 10.30 -1.44
C VAL A 10 -1.19 9.90 -0.72
N ALA A 11 -1.11 9.01 0.28
CA ALA A 11 -2.28 8.58 1.03
C ALA A 11 -2.95 9.73 1.79
N LYS A 12 -2.16 10.66 2.35
CA LYS A 12 -2.69 11.89 2.97
C LYS A 12 -3.37 12.81 1.98
N ALA A 13 -2.79 13.01 0.79
CA ALA A 13 -3.40 13.83 -0.26
C ALA A 13 -4.73 13.22 -0.74
N LEU A 14 -4.77 11.90 -0.93
CA LEU A 14 -6.01 11.18 -1.28
C LEU A 14 -7.10 11.34 -0.20
N ALA A 15 -6.71 11.36 1.07
CA ALA A 15 -7.64 11.52 2.18
C ALA A 15 -8.41 12.86 2.16
N GLU A 16 -7.88 13.88 1.48
CA GLU A 16 -8.55 15.20 1.33
C GLU A 16 -9.62 15.20 0.23
N HIS A 17 -9.65 14.17 -0.62
CA HIS A 17 -10.52 14.11 -1.80
C HIS A 17 -11.57 12.99 -1.73
N VAL A 18 -11.63 12.25 -0.64
CA VAL A 18 -12.60 11.16 -0.44
C VAL A 18 -13.70 11.58 0.56
N PRO A 19 -14.89 10.96 0.51
CA PRO A 19 -15.92 11.16 1.53
C PRO A 19 -15.42 10.88 2.95
N GLU A 20 -16.06 11.47 3.95
CA GLU A 20 -15.64 11.38 5.36
C GLU A 20 -15.48 9.94 5.86
N ASP A 21 -16.44 9.07 5.54
CA ASP A 21 -16.39 7.65 5.89
C ASP A 21 -15.17 6.94 5.28
N CYS A 22 -14.83 7.27 4.04
CA CYS A 22 -13.66 6.72 3.35
C CYS A 22 -12.35 7.32 3.89
N ARG A 23 -12.37 8.58 4.30
CA ARG A 23 -11.21 9.29 4.85
C ARG A 23 -10.72 8.62 6.12
N GLU A 24 -11.61 8.27 7.04
CA GLU A 24 -11.22 7.61 8.30
C GLU A 24 -10.58 6.25 8.04
N ILE A 25 -11.17 5.46 7.13
CA ILE A 25 -10.64 4.15 6.73
C ILE A 25 -9.26 4.30 6.10
N LEU A 26 -9.10 5.25 5.19
CA LEU A 26 -7.83 5.49 4.50
C LEU A 26 -6.72 5.93 5.46
N LEU A 27 -7.02 6.81 6.41
CA LEU A 27 -6.05 7.25 7.42
C LEU A 27 -5.63 6.09 8.33
N LYS A 28 -6.58 5.28 8.82
CA LYS A 28 -6.29 4.07 9.62
C LYS A 28 -5.44 3.06 8.84
N ALA A 29 -5.74 2.85 7.56
CA ALA A 29 -4.96 1.98 6.69
C ALA A 29 -3.52 2.53 6.50
N THR A 30 -3.39 3.83 6.27
CA THR A 30 -2.09 4.51 6.11
C THR A 30 -1.23 4.37 7.36
N GLU A 31 -1.80 4.54 8.55
CA GLU A 31 -1.09 4.34 9.81
C GLU A 31 -0.66 2.88 10.03
N LYS A 32 -1.54 1.93 9.69
CA LYS A 32 -1.21 0.49 9.78
C LYS A 32 -0.07 0.14 8.83
N PHE A 33 -0.10 0.65 7.59
CA PHE A 33 0.98 0.46 6.62
C PHE A 33 2.29 1.07 7.12
N ALA A 34 2.27 2.28 7.68
CA ALA A 34 3.47 2.91 8.24
C ALA A 34 4.09 2.06 9.36
N ARG A 35 3.27 1.51 10.26
CA ARG A 35 3.74 0.61 11.34
C ARG A 35 4.35 -0.66 10.78
N ASP A 36 3.69 -1.29 9.80
CA ASP A 36 4.18 -2.49 9.14
C ASP A 36 5.52 -2.22 8.43
N ALA A 37 5.65 -1.11 7.70
CA ALA A 37 6.88 -0.73 7.00
C ALA A 37 8.04 -0.45 7.97
N MET A 38 7.77 0.18 9.12
CA MET A 38 8.80 0.39 10.16
C MET A 38 9.23 -0.91 10.84
N ALA A 39 8.32 -1.88 11.02
CA ALA A 39 8.61 -3.14 11.67
C ALA A 39 9.28 -4.17 10.75
N LEU A 40 8.88 -4.23 9.47
CA LEU A 40 9.27 -5.28 8.53
C LEU A 40 10.27 -4.81 7.47
N GLY A 41 10.41 -3.50 7.26
CA GLY A 41 10.97 -2.92 6.05
C GLY A 41 9.92 -2.73 4.96
N LEU A 42 10.17 -1.77 4.06
CA LEU A 42 9.19 -1.33 3.06
C LEU A 42 8.76 -2.46 2.10
N ASP A 43 9.72 -3.19 1.52
CA ASP A 43 9.44 -4.24 0.54
C ASP A 43 8.56 -5.36 1.11
N LYS A 44 8.85 -5.79 2.33
CA LYS A 44 8.08 -6.84 3.02
C LYS A 44 6.68 -6.35 3.42
N ALA A 45 6.58 -5.08 3.82
CA ALA A 45 5.27 -4.49 4.10
C ALA A 45 4.42 -4.37 2.83
N LEU A 46 5.01 -4.00 1.69
CA LEU A 46 4.32 -3.98 0.40
C LEU A 46 3.88 -5.38 -0.01
N ALA A 47 4.76 -6.38 0.04
CA ALA A 47 4.42 -7.77 -0.29
C ALA A 47 3.22 -8.27 0.54
N LYS A 48 3.27 -8.08 1.86
CA LYS A 48 2.17 -8.40 2.77
C LYS A 48 0.85 -7.71 2.40
N TRP A 49 0.89 -6.44 2.02
CA TRP A 49 -0.31 -5.64 1.73
C TRP A 49 -0.89 -5.90 0.34
N TYR A 50 -0.04 -6.24 -0.63
CA TYR A 50 -0.48 -6.68 -1.95
C TYR A 50 -0.95 -8.14 -1.98
N GLY A 51 -0.88 -8.85 -0.84
CA GLY A 51 -1.19 -10.27 -0.79
C GLY A 51 -0.21 -11.11 -1.61
N ILE A 52 1.01 -10.60 -1.82
CA ILE A 52 2.11 -11.36 -2.41
C ILE A 52 2.60 -12.29 -1.30
N GLU A 53 1.95 -13.44 -1.18
CA GLU A 53 2.54 -14.60 -0.52
C GLU A 53 3.77 -15.02 -1.33
N ASP A 54 4.82 -15.48 -0.65
CA ASP A 54 6.15 -15.75 -1.21
C ASP A 54 6.18 -17.00 -2.10
N ASP A 55 5.12 -17.23 -2.88
CA ASP A 55 4.99 -18.32 -3.84
C ASP A 55 4.67 -17.75 -5.24
N THR A 56 5.65 -17.96 -6.13
CA THR A 56 5.46 -18.38 -7.52
C THR A 56 4.01 -18.50 -8.00
N ASP A 57 3.64 -17.66 -8.96
CA ASP A 57 2.62 -17.85 -10.02
C ASP A 57 1.75 -16.61 -10.25
N VAL A 58 2.37 -15.49 -10.61
CA VAL A 58 1.68 -14.49 -11.43
C VAL A 58 1.97 -14.83 -12.89
N LEU A 59 1.28 -15.86 -13.41
CA LEU A 59 1.13 -16.03 -14.85
C LEU A 59 0.29 -14.86 -15.35
N ILE A 60 0.95 -13.80 -15.81
CA ILE A 60 0.29 -12.80 -16.64
C ILE A 60 0.02 -13.51 -17.97
N GLU A 61 -1.18 -14.05 -18.13
CA GLU A 61 -1.70 -14.38 -19.46
C GLU A 61 -1.86 -13.07 -20.22
N THR A 62 -0.80 -12.65 -20.90
CA THR A 62 -0.94 -11.67 -21.98
C THR A 62 -1.62 -12.41 -23.12
N GLU A 63 -2.94 -12.33 -23.19
CA GLU A 63 -3.65 -12.59 -24.44
C GLU A 63 -3.01 -11.68 -25.50
N SER A 64 -2.24 -12.30 -26.40
CA SER A 64 -1.74 -11.62 -27.60
C SER A 64 -2.90 -11.47 -28.58
N PRO A 65 -3.08 -10.31 -29.22
CA PRO A 65 -4.14 -10.08 -30.20
C PRO A 65 -3.99 -10.94 -31.47
#